data_AF-A0A6A3BE17-F1
#
_entry.id   AF-A0A6A3BE17-F1
#
_cell.length_a   1.000
_cell.length_b   1.000
_cell.length_c   1.000
_cell.angle_alpha   90.00
_cell.angle_beta   90.00
_cell.angle_gamma   90.00
#
_symmetry.space_group_name_H-M   'P 1'
#
loop_
_entity.id
_entity.type
_entity.pdbx_description
1 polymer ?
#
loop_
_entity_poly.entity_id
_entity_poly.type
_entity_poly.pdbx_seq_one_letter_code
_entity_poly.pdbx_strand_id
1 'polypeptide(L)'
;MPGETSSATPSPIQTVVVLVQESRSFDHMLGWIKTLNPEIDGVTGSESNPISTSDPTSTHATFKDTAAYVDPDSDHSFQAINEQVSGKPWDYKNPDPNPEIKMNGFAQNGERTKPGLSETVMSGFKPDMIPVFKQLVTEFAVCDRWFASLPTSTQSNRLYLHSATSHGAVSNNTEQIKKGYPQKTIFESLEENGYSFGIYHQAFPTTLFYRRLKYVDNFHQFDLRLKHDCKHGKLPNYVARSLSNEIYEALRSSPQWNEMSFLITYVEHGGFYDHVPTPTGVPSPDDIVSAEPLNFKFDRLDCRVPAIMVSPWIEPGTVLHRPSGPHPTSEFEHSSITATVKKILNLKEFLIKRGPWAGPFDIAVNGSTPRTDCPVQVAAAFKGEGLKLVENMDVSSGFKYVEDAFKKFYDDGQKAKEMNGFEGTVTADASTGRRKAPKTSV
;
A
#
# COMPACT_ATOMS: atom_id res chain seq x y z
N MET A 1 -36.95 -27.44 -0.22
CA MET A 1 -35.78 -27.59 -1.09
C MET A 1 -34.57 -27.72 -0.17
N PRO A 2 -33.93 -28.89 -0.06
CA PRO A 2 -32.77 -29.06 0.81
C PRO A 2 -31.59 -28.27 0.24
N GLY A 3 -30.88 -27.57 1.14
CA GLY A 3 -29.80 -26.64 0.81
C GLY A 3 -28.56 -27.33 0.27
N GLU A 4 -27.97 -26.72 -0.75
CA GLU A 4 -26.61 -27.02 -1.20
C GLU A 4 -25.63 -26.42 -0.20
N THR A 5 -25.25 -27.20 0.80
CA THR A 5 -23.98 -27.01 1.49
C THR A 5 -22.87 -27.47 0.54
N SER A 6 -22.41 -26.56 -0.32
CA SER A 6 -21.13 -26.73 -1.00
C SER A 6 -20.05 -26.77 0.07
N SER A 7 -19.59 -27.98 0.45
CA SER A 7 -18.41 -28.17 1.28
C SER A 7 -17.20 -27.72 0.49
N ALA A 8 -16.89 -26.42 0.53
CA ALA A 8 -15.65 -25.89 0.00
C ALA A 8 -14.49 -26.66 0.65
N THR A 9 -13.61 -27.22 -0.17
CA THR A 9 -12.36 -27.81 0.31
C THR A 9 -11.66 -26.79 1.21
N PRO A 10 -11.27 -27.14 2.44
CA PRO A 10 -10.57 -26.22 3.32
C PRO A 10 -9.31 -25.69 2.63
N SER A 11 -9.11 -24.37 2.64
CA SER A 11 -7.90 -23.77 2.09
C SER A 11 -6.68 -24.29 2.85
N PRO A 12 -5.55 -24.60 2.18
CA PRO A 12 -4.31 -24.94 2.88
C PRO A 12 -3.71 -23.75 3.64
N ILE A 13 -4.19 -22.54 3.36
CA ILE A 13 -3.71 -21.30 3.98
C ILE A 13 -4.42 -21.08 5.32
N GLN A 14 -3.65 -20.86 6.38
CA GLN A 14 -4.15 -20.52 7.72
C GLN A 14 -3.65 -19.16 8.21
N THR A 15 -2.63 -18.61 7.56
CA THR A 15 -2.03 -17.31 7.89
C THR A 15 -1.95 -16.43 6.64
N VAL A 16 -2.54 -15.24 6.73
CA VAL A 16 -2.45 -14.19 5.70
C VAL A 16 -1.52 -13.09 6.20
N VAL A 17 -0.40 -12.89 5.53
CA VAL A 17 0.54 -11.80 5.80
C VAL A 17 0.33 -10.73 4.74
N VAL A 18 0.16 -9.49 5.17
CA VAL A 18 -0.05 -8.33 4.29
C VAL A 18 1.06 -7.32 4.54
N LEU A 19 1.83 -7.08 3.50
CA LEU A 19 2.79 -6.00 3.43
C LEU A 19 2.23 -4.89 2.55
N VAL A 20 2.20 -3.68 3.11
CA VAL A 20 1.65 -2.51 2.46
C VAL A 20 2.75 -1.45 2.37
N GLN A 21 3.00 -0.99 1.16
CA GLN A 21 3.97 0.03 0.81
C GLN A 21 3.29 1.35 0.45
N GLU A 22 4.09 2.41 0.31
CA GLU A 22 3.60 3.75 0.02
C GLU A 22 3.66 4.09 -1.48
N SER A 23 2.58 4.70 -1.96
CA SER A 23 2.53 5.66 -3.08
C SER A 23 3.27 5.30 -4.37
N ARG A 24 2.83 4.26 -5.09
CA ARG A 24 3.31 3.95 -6.45
C ARG A 24 2.26 3.22 -7.29
N SER A 25 2.11 3.63 -8.56
CA SER A 25 1.23 2.97 -9.53
C SER A 25 1.78 1.62 -9.98
N PHE A 26 0.91 0.78 -10.54
CA PHE A 26 1.32 -0.51 -11.11
C PHE A 26 2.32 -0.29 -12.25
N ASP A 27 2.01 0.56 -13.24
CA ASP A 27 2.91 0.76 -14.37
C ASP A 27 4.27 1.37 -13.99
N HIS A 28 4.30 2.25 -12.98
CA HIS A 28 5.55 2.83 -12.49
C HIS A 28 6.48 1.77 -11.88
N MET A 29 5.95 0.80 -11.12
CA MET A 29 6.77 -0.23 -10.49
C MET A 29 6.96 -1.45 -11.39
N LEU A 30 5.86 -2.02 -11.89
CA LEU A 30 5.83 -3.34 -12.51
C LEU A 30 5.49 -3.31 -14.01
N GLY A 31 5.13 -2.15 -14.57
CA GLY A 31 4.68 -2.04 -15.97
C GLY A 31 5.68 -2.63 -16.96
N TRP A 32 6.97 -2.33 -16.81
CA TRP A 32 8.02 -2.85 -17.69
C TRP A 32 8.37 -4.33 -17.46
N ILE A 33 7.85 -4.99 -16.42
CA ILE A 33 8.00 -6.44 -16.24
C ILE A 33 7.30 -7.22 -17.35
N LYS A 34 6.37 -6.59 -18.09
CA LYS A 34 5.81 -7.13 -19.35
C LYS A 34 6.88 -7.61 -20.34
N THR A 35 8.05 -6.99 -20.34
CA THR A 35 9.19 -7.41 -21.18
C THR A 35 9.73 -8.80 -20.83
N LEU A 36 9.48 -9.28 -19.60
CA LEU A 36 9.85 -10.60 -19.10
C LEU A 36 8.69 -11.59 -19.16
N ASN A 37 7.47 -11.12 -18.86
CA ASN A 37 6.25 -11.92 -18.96
C ASN A 37 5.19 -11.13 -19.78
N PRO A 38 5.03 -11.43 -21.07
CA PRO A 38 4.10 -10.71 -21.95
C PRO A 38 2.62 -10.82 -21.57
N GLU A 39 2.24 -11.80 -20.74
CA GLU A 39 0.86 -11.96 -20.26
C GLU A 39 0.43 -10.79 -19.35
N ILE A 40 1.38 -10.18 -18.64
CA ILE A 40 1.10 -9.03 -17.77
C ILE A 40 0.56 -7.85 -18.59
N ASP A 41 -0.56 -7.27 -18.14
CA ASP A 41 -1.14 -6.02 -18.63
C ASP A 41 -0.29 -4.80 -18.20
N GLY A 42 0.95 -4.74 -18.68
CA GLY A 42 1.90 -3.64 -18.42
C GLY A 42 2.14 -2.75 -19.64
N VAL A 43 3.10 -1.84 -19.53
CA VAL A 43 3.41 -0.86 -20.58
C VAL A 43 4.24 -1.42 -21.73
N THR A 44 4.16 -0.73 -22.86
CA THR A 44 4.87 -1.04 -24.11
C THR A 44 5.87 0.04 -24.52
N GLY A 45 5.78 1.23 -23.92
CA GLY A 45 6.51 2.44 -24.33
C GLY A 45 5.79 3.26 -25.38
N SER A 46 4.59 2.84 -25.82
CA SER A 46 3.73 3.61 -26.73
C SER A 46 2.78 4.54 -25.98
N GLU A 47 2.65 4.35 -24.66
CA GLU A 47 1.79 5.14 -23.79
C GLU A 47 2.30 6.58 -23.70
N SER A 48 1.39 7.53 -23.77
CA SER A 48 1.72 8.95 -23.64
C SER A 48 0.54 9.77 -23.12
N ASN A 49 0.84 10.92 -22.53
CA ASN A 49 -0.15 11.89 -22.09
C ASN A 49 0.23 13.28 -22.63
N PRO A 50 -0.72 14.08 -23.12
CA PRO A 50 -0.45 15.46 -23.50
C PRO A 50 -0.07 16.30 -22.27
N ILE A 51 0.80 17.29 -22.45
CA ILE A 51 1.13 18.29 -21.43
C ILE A 51 -0.07 19.23 -21.16
N SER A 52 -0.93 19.41 -22.15
CA SER A 52 -2.22 20.09 -22.00
C SER A 52 -3.30 19.36 -22.80
N THR A 53 -4.31 18.84 -22.11
CA THR A 53 -5.44 18.09 -22.71
C THR A 53 -6.41 18.98 -23.46
N SER A 54 -6.41 20.30 -23.17
CA SER A 54 -7.25 21.30 -23.84
C SER A 54 -6.64 21.82 -25.15
N ASP A 55 -5.34 21.59 -25.37
CA ASP A 55 -4.63 22.01 -26.58
C ASP A 55 -4.35 20.80 -27.49
N PRO A 56 -5.04 20.66 -28.63
CA PRO A 56 -4.82 19.57 -29.58
C PRO A 56 -3.40 19.52 -30.16
N THR A 57 -2.64 20.62 -30.08
CA THR A 57 -1.26 20.72 -30.57
C THR A 57 -0.22 20.52 -29.47
N SER A 58 -0.66 20.21 -28.25
CA SER A 58 0.23 20.04 -27.10
C SER A 58 1.25 18.92 -27.34
N THR A 59 2.48 19.17 -26.90
CA THR A 59 3.50 18.13 -26.80
C THR A 59 3.04 17.02 -25.86
N HIS A 60 3.54 15.81 -26.08
CA HIS A 60 3.20 14.66 -25.26
C HIS A 60 4.42 14.19 -24.47
N ALA A 61 4.21 13.85 -23.20
CA ALA A 61 5.16 13.07 -22.42
C ALA A 61 4.90 11.58 -22.70
N THR A 62 5.90 10.90 -23.23
CA THR A 62 5.87 9.44 -23.48
C THR A 62 6.29 8.69 -22.24
N PHE A 63 5.71 7.53 -21.98
CA PHE A 63 6.09 6.69 -20.86
C PHE A 63 7.51 6.11 -21.04
N LYS A 64 8.41 6.36 -20.08
CA LYS A 64 9.83 5.97 -20.17
C LYS A 64 10.24 4.99 -19.09
N ASP A 65 11.37 4.32 -19.29
CA ASP A 65 11.97 3.35 -18.38
C ASP A 65 13.05 3.97 -17.46
N THR A 66 12.87 5.25 -17.12
CA THR A 66 13.85 6.13 -16.47
C THR A 66 13.56 6.43 -15.00
N ALA A 67 12.60 5.73 -14.36
CA ALA A 67 12.24 5.99 -12.96
C ALA A 67 13.42 5.78 -12.00
N ALA A 68 13.41 6.53 -10.89
CA ALA A 68 14.46 6.50 -9.89
C ALA A 68 13.88 6.36 -8.47
N TYR A 69 14.68 5.85 -7.54
CA TYR A 69 14.24 5.66 -6.16
C TYR A 69 13.93 6.95 -5.39
N VAL A 70 14.46 8.09 -5.86
CA VAL A 70 14.28 9.41 -5.25
C VAL A 70 13.47 10.29 -6.19
N ASP A 71 12.28 9.82 -6.56
CA ASP A 71 11.36 10.64 -7.32
C ASP A 71 10.64 11.65 -6.41
N PRO A 72 10.47 12.91 -6.85
CA PRO A 72 9.65 13.89 -6.14
C PRO A 72 8.23 13.35 -5.92
N ASP A 73 7.68 13.62 -4.75
CA ASP A 73 6.28 13.32 -4.44
C ASP A 73 5.38 14.10 -5.42
N SER A 74 4.41 13.40 -6.00
CA SER A 74 3.47 13.98 -6.96
C SER A 74 2.09 14.09 -6.31
N ASP A 75 1.27 15.04 -6.77
CA ASP A 75 -0.02 15.29 -6.13
C ASP A 75 -0.95 14.08 -6.31
N HIS A 76 -1.38 13.51 -5.20
CA HIS A 76 -2.29 12.36 -5.12
C HIS A 76 -3.49 12.69 -4.22
N SER A 77 -3.88 13.97 -4.19
CA SER A 77 -5.16 14.41 -3.65
C SER A 77 -6.32 13.96 -4.54
N PHE A 78 -7.53 13.90 -3.98
CA PHE A 78 -8.74 13.57 -4.75
C PHE A 78 -8.87 14.46 -6.00
N GLN A 79 -8.60 15.76 -5.87
CA GLN A 79 -8.69 16.72 -6.96
C GLN A 79 -7.67 16.44 -8.06
N ALA A 80 -6.41 16.21 -7.70
CA ALA A 80 -5.36 15.88 -8.64
C ALA A 80 -5.66 14.55 -9.37
N ILE A 81 -6.10 13.54 -8.63
CA ILE A 81 -6.49 12.24 -9.20
C ILE A 81 -7.63 12.40 -10.21
N ASN A 82 -8.63 13.24 -9.92
CA ASN A 82 -9.69 13.54 -10.89
C ASN A 82 -9.16 14.19 -12.16
N GLU A 83 -8.21 15.13 -12.05
CA GLU A 83 -7.56 15.71 -13.22
C GLU A 83 -6.75 14.67 -13.99
N GLN A 84 -5.98 13.83 -13.30
CA GLN A 84 -5.15 12.77 -13.87
C GLN A 84 -5.97 11.79 -14.70
N VAL A 85 -7.07 11.28 -14.14
CA VAL A 85 -7.91 10.27 -14.80
C VAL A 85 -8.84 10.87 -15.85
N SER A 86 -9.24 12.14 -15.76
CA SER A 86 -10.22 12.75 -16.70
C SER A 86 -9.60 13.67 -17.76
N GLY A 87 -8.39 14.15 -17.48
CA GLY A 87 -7.73 15.21 -18.24
C GLY A 87 -8.24 16.63 -17.94
N LYS A 88 -9.28 16.81 -17.11
CA LYS A 88 -9.87 18.11 -16.83
C LYS A 88 -9.41 18.66 -15.48
N PRO A 89 -8.89 19.90 -15.41
CA PRO A 89 -8.58 20.52 -14.12
C PRO A 89 -9.80 20.56 -13.19
N TRP A 90 -9.57 20.40 -11.90
CA TRP A 90 -10.64 20.36 -10.89
C TRP A 90 -11.43 21.69 -10.83
N ASP A 91 -12.76 21.62 -10.97
CA ASP A 91 -13.66 22.76 -10.79
C ASP A 91 -14.21 22.80 -9.35
N TYR A 92 -13.69 23.75 -8.54
CA TYR A 92 -14.17 23.95 -7.17
C TYR A 92 -15.60 24.50 -7.08
N LYS A 93 -16.14 25.10 -8.16
CA LYS A 93 -17.51 25.64 -8.17
C LYS A 93 -18.53 24.56 -8.49
N ASN A 94 -18.19 23.64 -9.39
CA ASN A 94 -19.03 22.51 -9.78
C ASN A 94 -18.22 21.21 -9.69
N PRO A 95 -17.96 20.71 -8.47
CA PRO A 95 -17.16 19.51 -8.29
C PRO A 95 -17.87 18.29 -8.91
N ASP A 96 -17.16 17.58 -9.78
CA ASP A 96 -17.60 16.31 -10.35
C ASP A 96 -16.73 15.18 -9.76
N PRO A 97 -17.24 14.42 -8.78
CA PRO A 97 -16.47 13.33 -8.17
C PRO A 97 -16.37 12.09 -9.07
N ASN A 98 -17.15 12.02 -10.16
CA ASN A 98 -17.24 10.87 -11.06
C ASN A 98 -17.11 11.31 -12.53
N PRO A 99 -15.94 11.87 -12.91
CA PRO A 99 -15.73 12.32 -14.26
C PRO A 99 -15.61 11.15 -15.24
N GLU A 100 -15.73 11.47 -16.54
CA GLU A 100 -15.37 10.54 -17.61
C GLU A 100 -13.88 10.14 -17.50
N ILE A 101 -13.59 8.85 -17.47
CA ILE A 101 -12.24 8.30 -17.30
C ILE A 101 -11.55 8.15 -18.66
N LYS A 102 -10.42 8.86 -18.83
CA LYS A 102 -9.59 8.92 -20.05
C LYS A 102 -8.12 8.57 -19.85
N MET A 103 -7.64 8.60 -18.60
CA MET A 103 -6.23 8.33 -18.24
C MET A 103 -5.20 9.18 -19.00
N ASN A 104 -5.52 10.46 -19.26
CA ASN A 104 -4.72 11.34 -20.11
C ASN A 104 -4.25 12.65 -19.46
N GLY A 105 -4.53 12.85 -18.17
CA GLY A 105 -4.21 14.09 -17.45
C GLY A 105 -2.97 14.02 -16.56
N PHE A 106 -2.25 12.90 -16.51
CA PHE A 106 -1.14 12.72 -15.56
C PHE A 106 0.03 13.66 -15.86
N ALA A 107 0.44 13.73 -17.13
CA ALA A 107 1.51 14.64 -17.55
C ALA A 107 1.13 16.11 -17.35
N GLN A 108 -0.11 16.49 -17.67
CA GLN A 108 -0.64 17.84 -17.43
C GLN A 108 -0.61 18.21 -15.95
N ASN A 109 -1.13 17.34 -15.09
CA ASN A 109 -1.19 17.58 -13.65
C ASN A 109 0.22 17.67 -13.04
N GLY A 110 1.13 16.78 -13.46
CA GLY A 110 2.55 16.84 -13.09
C GLY A 110 3.18 18.17 -13.49
N GLU A 111 3.07 18.58 -14.76
CA GLU A 111 3.67 19.82 -15.27
C GLU A 111 3.15 21.07 -14.54
N ARG A 112 1.84 21.11 -14.22
CA ARG A 112 1.22 22.19 -13.45
C ARG A 112 1.71 22.25 -12.00
N THR A 113 2.01 21.09 -11.41
CA THR A 113 2.51 20.97 -10.03
C THR A 113 3.94 21.47 -9.94
N LYS A 114 4.79 21.05 -10.88
CA LYS A 114 6.17 21.50 -11.01
C LYS A 114 6.64 21.30 -12.45
N PRO A 115 7.20 22.33 -13.11
CA PRO A 115 7.76 22.17 -14.45
C PRO A 115 8.76 21.01 -14.53
N GLY A 116 8.58 20.14 -15.52
CA GLY A 116 9.37 18.92 -15.75
C GLY A 116 8.96 17.69 -14.92
N LEU A 117 8.01 17.81 -13.97
CA LEU A 117 7.52 16.66 -13.20
C LEU A 117 6.72 15.67 -14.07
N SER A 118 6.19 16.12 -15.21
CA SER A 118 5.51 15.28 -16.20
C SER A 118 6.37 14.08 -16.65
N GLU A 119 7.68 14.28 -16.83
CA GLU A 119 8.63 13.22 -17.21
C GLU A 119 8.82 12.18 -16.09
N THR A 120 8.81 12.61 -14.83
CA THR A 120 8.89 11.70 -13.68
C THR A 120 7.61 10.89 -13.52
N VAL A 121 6.45 11.55 -13.58
CA VAL A 121 5.12 10.92 -13.47
C VAL A 121 4.89 9.90 -14.59
N MET A 122 5.37 10.21 -15.79
CA MET A 122 5.33 9.35 -16.98
C MET A 122 6.58 8.46 -17.10
N SER A 123 7.09 7.93 -15.98
CA SER A 123 8.20 6.98 -16.00
C SER A 123 7.93 5.76 -15.13
N GLY A 124 8.61 4.65 -15.42
CA GLY A 124 8.58 3.43 -14.62
C GLY A 124 9.94 2.76 -14.53
N PHE A 125 10.08 1.83 -13.58
CA PHE A 125 11.33 1.12 -13.32
C PHE A 125 11.57 0.01 -14.35
N LYS A 126 12.81 -0.11 -14.81
CA LYS A 126 13.27 -1.34 -15.50
C LYS A 126 13.21 -2.53 -14.54
N PRO A 127 12.90 -3.75 -15.03
CA PRO A 127 12.91 -4.93 -14.17
C PRO A 127 14.25 -5.12 -13.43
N ASP A 128 15.36 -4.81 -14.09
CA ASP A 128 16.69 -4.93 -13.48
C ASP A 128 16.96 -3.90 -12.39
N MET A 129 16.23 -2.78 -12.33
CA MET A 129 16.36 -1.79 -11.26
C MET A 129 15.62 -2.22 -9.99
N ILE A 130 14.64 -3.11 -10.11
CA ILE A 130 13.82 -3.60 -8.99
C ILE A 130 13.95 -5.13 -8.84
N PRO A 131 15.17 -5.64 -8.58
CA PRO A 131 15.49 -7.07 -8.70
C PRO A 131 14.68 -7.95 -7.74
N VAL A 132 14.29 -7.42 -6.57
CA VAL A 132 13.40 -8.10 -5.62
C VAL A 132 12.03 -8.34 -6.24
N PHE A 133 11.39 -7.29 -6.75
CA PHE A 133 10.07 -7.39 -7.38
C PHE A 133 10.12 -8.24 -8.64
N LYS A 134 11.16 -8.06 -9.47
CA LYS A 134 11.41 -8.90 -10.65
C LYS A 134 11.42 -10.39 -10.28
N GLN A 135 12.18 -10.77 -9.24
CA GLN A 135 12.24 -12.17 -8.81
C GLN A 135 10.90 -12.64 -8.24
N LEU A 136 10.24 -11.85 -7.39
CA LEU A 136 8.96 -12.25 -6.80
C LEU A 136 7.86 -12.44 -7.86
N VAL A 137 7.79 -11.57 -8.88
CA VAL A 137 6.84 -11.73 -10.00
C VAL A 137 7.18 -12.96 -10.85
N THR A 138 8.47 -13.27 -11.03
CA THR A 138 8.90 -14.46 -11.79
C THR A 138 8.58 -15.76 -11.05
N GLU A 139 8.71 -15.76 -9.73
CA GLU A 139 8.63 -16.98 -8.91
C GLU A 139 7.24 -17.27 -8.34
N PHE A 140 6.35 -16.27 -8.33
CA PHE A 140 5.02 -16.38 -7.74
C PHE A 140 3.96 -15.71 -8.62
N ALA A 141 2.93 -15.10 -8.01
CA ALA A 141 1.84 -14.45 -8.74
C ALA A 141 1.91 -12.93 -8.67
N VAL A 142 1.65 -12.27 -9.80
CA VAL A 142 1.39 -10.84 -9.88
C VAL A 142 -0.07 -10.60 -10.24
N CYS A 143 -0.72 -9.67 -9.56
CA CYS A 143 -2.03 -9.17 -9.93
C CYS A 143 -1.87 -7.87 -10.69
N ASP A 144 -2.25 -7.88 -11.97
CA ASP A 144 -2.13 -6.73 -12.87
C ASP A 144 -3.41 -5.90 -12.97
N ARG A 145 -4.43 -6.21 -12.15
CA ARG A 145 -5.61 -5.35 -11.95
C ARG A 145 -6.03 -5.23 -10.49
N TRP A 146 -5.06 -4.96 -9.62
CA TRP A 146 -5.33 -4.53 -8.25
C TRP A 146 -5.42 -3.01 -8.18
N PHE A 147 -6.58 -2.48 -7.76
CA PHE A 147 -6.85 -1.05 -7.70
C PHE A 147 -6.80 -0.52 -6.27
N ALA A 148 -6.37 0.72 -6.09
CA ALA A 148 -6.59 1.41 -4.82
C ALA A 148 -8.11 1.61 -4.61
N SER A 149 -8.59 1.38 -3.38
CA SER A 149 -10.04 1.37 -3.11
C SER A 149 -10.71 2.73 -3.24
N LEU A 150 -9.94 3.81 -3.12
CA LEU A 150 -10.40 5.20 -3.15
C LEU A 150 -9.49 6.08 -3.99
N PRO A 151 -10.05 6.97 -4.83
CA PRO A 151 -9.29 8.00 -5.54
C PRO A 151 -8.89 9.15 -4.60
N THR A 152 -8.09 8.86 -3.58
CA THR A 152 -7.64 9.86 -2.59
C THR A 152 -6.37 9.42 -1.86
N SER A 153 -5.87 10.31 -1.01
CA SER A 153 -4.61 10.18 -0.31
C SER A 153 -4.57 9.04 0.71
N THR A 154 -3.34 8.80 1.19
CA THR A 154 -2.91 7.60 1.90
C THR A 154 -3.80 7.17 3.07
N GLN A 155 -4.24 8.08 3.95
CA GLN A 155 -4.89 7.63 5.19
C GLN A 155 -6.25 6.99 4.96
N SER A 156 -7.06 7.51 4.03
CA SER A 156 -8.36 6.91 3.73
C SER A 156 -8.20 5.52 3.09
N ASN A 157 -7.24 5.35 2.19
CA ASN A 157 -6.91 4.03 1.62
C ASN A 157 -6.34 3.07 2.69
N ARG A 158 -5.57 3.55 3.67
CA ARG A 158 -5.14 2.71 4.81
C ARG A 158 -6.30 2.20 5.65
N LEU A 159 -7.34 3.00 5.84
CA LEU A 159 -8.54 2.55 6.54
C LEU A 159 -9.23 1.41 5.77
N TYR A 160 -9.27 1.47 4.45
CA TYR A 160 -9.85 0.40 3.62
C TYR A 160 -9.14 -0.95 3.79
N LEU A 161 -7.82 -0.99 3.96
CA LEU A 161 -7.08 -2.24 4.17
C LEU A 161 -7.55 -3.01 5.41
N HIS A 162 -7.98 -2.31 6.46
CA HIS A 162 -8.29 -2.92 7.75
C HIS A 162 -9.78 -2.89 8.13
N SER A 163 -10.57 -2.00 7.55
CA SER A 163 -12.01 -1.91 7.79
C SER A 163 -12.87 -1.98 6.53
N ALA A 164 -12.25 -2.03 5.34
CA ALA A 164 -12.94 -2.03 4.04
C ALA A 164 -13.91 -0.84 3.83
N THR A 165 -13.72 0.22 4.63
CA THR A 165 -14.35 1.53 4.51
C THR A 165 -13.47 2.59 5.17
N SER A 166 -13.56 3.83 4.68
CA SER A 166 -13.00 5.04 5.29
C SER A 166 -14.03 5.81 6.12
N HIS A 167 -15.28 5.31 6.21
CA HIS A 167 -16.39 5.94 6.92
C HIS A 167 -16.64 7.38 6.45
N GLY A 168 -16.77 7.55 5.13
CA GLY A 168 -17.01 8.85 4.51
C GLY A 168 -15.78 9.75 4.34
N ALA A 169 -14.60 9.35 4.84
CA ALA A 169 -13.38 10.13 4.69
C ALA A 169 -12.80 10.03 3.27
N VAL A 170 -12.49 11.20 2.70
CA VAL A 170 -11.92 11.39 1.35
C VAL A 170 -10.63 12.23 1.39
N SER A 171 -10.06 12.44 2.57
CA SER A 171 -8.82 13.19 2.78
C SER A 171 -8.27 12.96 4.18
N ASN A 172 -7.04 13.44 4.41
CA ASN A 172 -6.38 13.42 5.72
C ASN A 172 -7.00 14.49 6.64
N ASN A 173 -8.10 14.17 7.31
CA ASN A 173 -8.74 15.08 8.26
C ASN A 173 -8.19 14.87 9.69
N THR A 174 -7.31 15.78 10.13
CA THR A 174 -6.69 15.74 11.46
C THR A 174 -7.69 15.72 12.60
N GLU A 175 -8.81 16.45 12.51
CA GLU A 175 -9.83 16.45 13.56
C GLU A 175 -10.60 15.13 13.61
N GLN A 176 -10.84 14.50 12.46
CA GLN A 176 -11.44 13.17 12.41
C GLN A 176 -10.49 12.10 12.93
N ILE A 177 -9.21 12.16 12.55
CA ILE A 177 -8.15 11.28 13.10
C ILE A 177 -8.07 11.45 14.61
N LYS A 178 -8.13 12.70 15.09
CA LYS A 178 -8.21 12.97 16.52
C LYS A 178 -9.43 12.31 17.10
N LYS A 179 -10.65 12.48 16.59
CA LYS A 179 -11.88 11.87 17.15
C LYS A 179 -11.89 10.34 17.11
N GLY A 180 -11.19 9.75 16.14
CA GLY A 180 -11.16 8.33 15.85
C GLY A 180 -12.27 7.90 14.89
N TYR A 181 -12.14 6.68 14.40
CA TYR A 181 -12.99 6.08 13.37
C TYR A 181 -13.87 4.98 13.97
N PRO A 182 -15.21 5.03 13.82
CA PRO A 182 -16.13 4.13 14.53
C PRO A 182 -16.29 2.76 13.86
N GLN A 183 -15.83 2.60 12.62
CA GLN A 183 -16.05 1.37 11.87
C GLN A 183 -15.37 0.15 12.51
N LYS A 184 -15.99 -1.01 12.29
CA LYS A 184 -15.45 -2.32 12.70
C LYS A 184 -14.25 -2.67 11.81
N THR A 185 -13.23 -3.23 12.44
CA THR A 185 -12.00 -3.67 11.78
C THR A 185 -11.95 -5.18 11.62
N ILE A 186 -11.09 -5.65 10.72
CA ILE A 186 -10.81 -7.09 10.54
C ILE A 186 -10.29 -7.72 11.83
N PHE A 187 -9.57 -6.96 12.67
CA PHE A 187 -9.03 -7.42 13.95
C PHE A 187 -10.13 -7.86 14.93
N GLU A 188 -11.20 -7.07 15.03
CA GLU A 188 -12.38 -7.44 15.83
C GLU A 188 -13.07 -8.66 15.24
N SER A 189 -13.23 -8.69 13.92
CA SER A 189 -13.85 -9.84 13.25
C SER A 189 -13.06 -11.12 13.48
N LEU A 190 -11.73 -11.08 13.48
CA LEU A 190 -10.88 -12.23 13.81
C LEU A 190 -11.09 -12.68 15.26
N GLU A 191 -11.03 -11.76 16.22
CA GLU A 191 -11.18 -12.08 17.65
C GLU A 191 -12.56 -12.66 17.98
N GLU A 192 -13.64 -12.07 17.46
CA GLU A 192 -15.02 -12.56 17.63
C GLU A 192 -15.25 -13.97 17.05
N ASN A 193 -14.39 -14.38 16.11
CA ASN A 193 -14.40 -15.72 15.51
C ASN A 193 -13.31 -16.63 16.10
N GLY A 194 -12.60 -16.20 17.15
CA GLY A 194 -11.60 -17.01 17.86
C GLY A 194 -10.23 -17.09 17.18
N TYR A 195 -9.93 -16.20 16.23
CA TYR A 195 -8.65 -16.12 15.53
C TYR A 195 -7.72 -15.06 16.12
N SER A 196 -6.42 -15.27 15.89
CA SER A 196 -5.36 -14.37 16.35
C SER A 196 -4.93 -13.38 15.27
N PHE A 197 -4.44 -12.20 15.66
CA PHE A 197 -3.83 -11.24 14.74
C PHE A 197 -2.63 -10.54 15.39
N GLY A 198 -1.73 -10.01 14.57
CA GLY A 198 -0.58 -9.21 15.02
C GLY A 198 -0.31 -8.03 14.09
N ILE A 199 0.05 -6.89 14.66
CA ILE A 199 0.37 -5.66 13.93
C ILE A 199 1.84 -5.33 14.17
N TYR A 200 2.65 -5.37 13.11
CA TYR A 200 4.09 -5.14 13.22
C TYR A 200 4.44 -3.81 12.56
N HIS A 201 5.08 -2.92 13.33
CA HIS A 201 5.33 -1.55 12.88
C HIS A 201 6.73 -1.04 13.27
N GLN A 202 7.28 -0.14 12.45
CA GLN A 202 8.52 0.61 12.73
C GLN A 202 8.25 2.07 13.13
N ALA A 203 7.25 2.71 12.50
CA ALA A 203 6.75 4.04 12.86
C ALA A 203 5.44 3.94 13.67
N PHE A 204 4.84 5.07 14.05
CA PHE A 204 3.56 5.10 14.78
C PHE A 204 2.49 4.33 13.98
N PRO A 205 1.85 3.30 14.55
CA PRO A 205 0.96 2.43 13.81
C PRO A 205 -0.39 3.14 13.57
N THR A 206 -0.74 3.33 12.30
CA THR A 206 -1.98 4.02 11.88
C THR A 206 -3.25 3.32 12.34
N THR A 207 -3.18 2.03 12.69
CA THR A 207 -4.30 1.29 13.30
C THR A 207 -4.68 1.83 14.69
N LEU A 208 -3.84 2.62 15.35
CA LEU A 208 -4.22 3.34 16.57
C LEU A 208 -5.25 4.46 16.31
N PHE A 209 -5.45 4.89 15.07
CA PHE A 209 -6.49 5.87 14.71
C PHE A 209 -7.92 5.33 14.89
N TYR A 210 -8.09 4.01 15.02
CA TYR A 210 -9.37 3.43 15.46
C TYR A 210 -9.63 3.61 16.97
N ARG A 211 -8.68 4.16 17.74
CA ARG A 211 -8.76 4.40 19.20
C ARG A 211 -9.11 3.17 20.04
N ARG A 212 -8.68 1.98 19.59
CA ARG A 212 -8.91 0.72 20.30
C ARG A 212 -7.69 0.31 21.10
N LEU A 213 -7.53 0.95 22.27
CA LEU A 213 -6.44 0.67 23.23
C LEU A 213 -6.46 -0.76 23.79
N LYS A 214 -7.52 -1.53 23.54
CA LYS A 214 -7.65 -2.95 23.92
C LYS A 214 -6.58 -3.86 23.27
N TYR A 215 -6.01 -3.47 22.13
CA TYR A 215 -5.10 -4.34 21.37
C TYR A 215 -3.63 -4.05 21.58
N VAL A 216 -3.25 -3.29 22.63
CA VAL A 216 -1.86 -2.88 22.89
C VAL A 216 -0.88 -4.05 22.90
N ASP A 217 -1.30 -5.23 23.38
CA ASP A 217 -0.46 -6.43 23.43
C ASP A 217 -0.22 -7.08 22.06
N ASN A 218 -1.03 -6.75 21.04
CA ASN A 218 -0.89 -7.22 19.66
C ASN A 218 -0.04 -6.27 18.78
N PHE A 219 0.43 -5.15 19.35
CA PHE A 219 1.40 -4.29 18.68
C PHE A 219 2.81 -4.79 18.97
N HIS A 220 3.57 -5.03 17.91
CA HIS A 220 4.90 -5.58 18.02
C HIS A 220 5.89 -4.66 17.32
N GLN A 221 6.89 -4.19 18.07
CA GLN A 221 8.02 -3.49 17.48
C GLN A 221 8.76 -4.47 16.56
N PHE A 222 8.85 -4.07 15.29
CA PHE A 222 9.05 -4.96 14.17
C PHE A 222 10.28 -5.90 14.30
N ASP A 223 11.43 -5.35 14.65
CA ASP A 223 12.72 -5.92 14.25
C ASP A 223 13.04 -7.26 14.92
N LEU A 224 12.83 -7.37 16.24
CA LEU A 224 13.17 -8.58 17.01
C LEU A 224 11.99 -9.55 17.13
N ARG A 225 10.76 -9.04 17.23
CA ARG A 225 9.60 -9.87 17.53
C ARG A 225 9.08 -10.63 16.31
N LEU A 226 9.04 -10.01 15.11
CA LEU A 226 8.61 -10.75 13.92
C LEU A 226 9.56 -11.92 13.62
N LYS A 227 10.87 -11.66 13.63
CA LYS A 227 11.89 -12.69 13.38
C LYS A 227 11.81 -13.82 14.41
N HIS A 228 11.57 -13.49 15.67
CA HIS A 228 11.33 -14.47 16.73
C HIS A 228 10.07 -15.30 16.46
N ASP A 229 8.93 -14.67 16.17
CA ASP A 229 7.67 -15.38 15.95
C ASP A 229 7.73 -16.25 14.68
N CYS A 230 8.38 -15.79 13.61
CA CYS A 230 8.68 -16.60 12.42
C CYS A 230 9.52 -17.83 12.78
N LYS A 231 10.64 -17.64 13.49
CA LYS A 231 11.56 -18.72 13.86
C LYS A 231 10.89 -19.80 14.71
N HIS A 232 9.90 -19.43 15.51
CA HIS A 232 9.21 -20.33 16.42
C HIS A 232 7.84 -20.81 15.93
N GLY A 233 7.41 -20.44 14.72
CA GLY A 233 6.10 -20.85 14.19
C GLY A 233 4.93 -20.28 15.00
N LYS A 234 5.04 -19.03 15.43
CA LYS A 234 4.06 -18.33 16.28
C LYS A 234 3.44 -17.12 15.58
N LEU A 235 3.48 -17.07 14.25
CA LEU A 235 2.86 -15.97 13.54
C LEU A 235 1.32 -16.03 13.68
N PRO A 236 0.66 -14.90 14.01
CA PRO A 236 -0.79 -14.83 14.05
C PRO A 236 -1.45 -15.12 12.71
N ASN A 237 -2.77 -15.34 12.70
CA ASN A 237 -3.52 -15.64 11.46
C ASN A 237 -3.54 -14.46 10.48
N TYR A 238 -3.40 -13.22 10.97
CA TYR A 238 -3.29 -12.02 10.14
C TYR A 238 -2.15 -11.11 10.62
N VAL A 239 -1.29 -10.68 9.69
CA VAL A 239 -0.09 -9.85 9.96
C VAL A 239 -0.05 -8.65 9.02
N ALA A 240 0.18 -7.42 9.52
CA ALA A 240 0.31 -6.19 8.71
C ALA A 240 1.69 -5.50 8.88
N ARG A 241 2.33 -4.99 7.80
CA ARG A 241 3.71 -4.41 7.82
C ARG A 241 4.07 -3.43 6.63
N SER A 242 5.19 -2.66 6.73
CA SER A 242 5.99 -1.98 5.65
C SER A 242 7.38 -2.65 5.32
N LEU A 243 7.85 -2.65 4.05
CA LEU A 243 8.86 -3.58 3.43
C LEU A 243 10.25 -3.71 4.11
N SER A 244 10.78 -4.94 4.12
CA SER A 244 12.22 -5.26 3.97
C SER A 244 12.40 -6.65 3.34
N ASN A 245 13.46 -6.88 2.56
CA ASN A 245 13.77 -8.21 1.98
C ASN A 245 13.81 -9.33 3.04
N GLU A 246 14.22 -8.95 4.25
CA GLU A 246 14.26 -9.83 5.42
C GLU A 246 12.88 -10.40 5.82
N ILE A 247 11.75 -9.83 5.36
CA ILE A 247 10.42 -10.42 5.57
C ILE A 247 10.34 -11.74 4.87
N TYR A 248 10.61 -11.74 3.57
CA TYR A 248 10.44 -12.91 2.74
C TYR A 248 11.26 -14.05 3.32
N GLU A 249 12.53 -13.79 3.63
CA GLU A 249 13.43 -14.79 4.20
C GLU A 249 12.96 -15.28 5.57
N ALA A 250 12.47 -14.38 6.44
CA ALA A 250 11.92 -14.77 7.74
C ALA A 250 10.67 -15.65 7.59
N LEU A 251 9.72 -15.26 6.73
CA LEU A 251 8.50 -16.03 6.45
C LEU A 251 8.84 -17.38 5.82
N ARG A 252 9.73 -17.40 4.82
CA ARG A 252 10.17 -18.60 4.11
C ARG A 252 10.87 -19.62 5.01
N SER A 253 11.56 -19.13 6.05
CA SER A 253 12.22 -19.95 7.07
C SER A 253 11.27 -20.45 8.18
N SER A 254 10.04 -19.92 8.25
CA SER A 254 9.06 -20.30 9.25
C SER A 254 8.56 -21.73 9.03
N PRO A 255 8.35 -22.53 10.09
CA PRO A 255 7.68 -23.83 9.96
C PRO A 255 6.24 -23.71 9.46
N GLN A 256 5.63 -22.51 9.53
CA GLN A 256 4.29 -22.22 9.00
C GLN A 256 4.28 -21.81 7.52
N TRP A 257 5.42 -21.81 6.81
CA TRP A 257 5.51 -21.36 5.41
C TRP A 257 4.47 -22.00 4.47
N ASN A 258 4.21 -23.30 4.64
CA ASN A 258 3.23 -24.04 3.83
C ASN A 258 1.78 -23.70 4.15
N GLU A 259 1.51 -22.89 5.17
CA GLU A 259 0.18 -22.43 5.57
C GLU A 259 0.02 -20.91 5.35
N MET A 260 0.99 -20.28 4.69
CA MET A 260 1.05 -18.82 4.51
C MET A 260 0.69 -18.37 3.10
N SER A 261 -0.07 -17.27 3.04
CA SER A 261 -0.19 -16.43 1.86
C SER A 261 0.31 -15.04 2.20
N PHE A 262 1.32 -14.57 1.47
CA PHE A 262 1.96 -13.29 1.68
C PHE A 262 1.64 -12.33 0.53
N LEU A 263 0.85 -11.30 0.82
CA LEU A 263 0.49 -10.24 -0.12
C LEU A 263 1.43 -9.05 0.08
N ILE A 264 2.03 -8.57 -1.00
CA ILE A 264 2.76 -7.30 -1.07
C ILE A 264 1.97 -6.36 -1.95
N THR A 265 1.52 -5.24 -1.40
CA THR A 265 0.77 -4.23 -2.16
C THR A 265 1.13 -2.80 -1.73
N TYR A 266 0.48 -1.81 -2.34
CA TYR A 266 0.67 -0.38 -2.09
C TYR A 266 -0.66 0.27 -1.69
N VAL A 267 -0.60 1.32 -0.88
CA VAL A 267 -1.81 2.02 -0.42
C VAL A 267 -2.53 2.75 -1.56
N GLU A 268 -1.79 3.45 -2.42
CA GLU A 268 -2.31 4.22 -3.57
C GLU A 268 -1.17 4.49 -4.58
N HIS A 269 -1.49 5.10 -5.73
CA HIS A 269 -0.57 5.21 -6.88
C HIS A 269 0.46 6.34 -6.79
N GLY A 270 0.30 7.26 -5.86
CA GLY A 270 1.22 8.37 -5.61
C GLY A 270 1.24 9.43 -6.71
N GLY A 271 0.19 9.48 -7.55
CA GLY A 271 0.07 10.37 -8.71
C GLY A 271 0.87 9.94 -9.94
N PHE A 272 1.55 8.78 -9.88
CA PHE A 272 2.26 8.22 -11.02
C PHE A 272 1.31 7.62 -12.05
N TYR A 273 1.70 7.69 -13.33
CA TYR A 273 0.87 7.23 -14.44
C TYR A 273 0.54 5.74 -14.34
N ASP A 274 -0.70 5.40 -14.70
CA ASP A 274 -1.13 4.06 -15.03
C ASP A 274 -2.05 4.12 -16.25
N HIS A 275 -1.90 3.19 -17.19
CA HIS A 275 -2.64 3.24 -18.45
C HIS A 275 -4.04 2.62 -18.36
N VAL A 276 -4.33 1.82 -17.34
CA VAL A 276 -5.60 1.08 -17.26
C VAL A 276 -6.70 1.95 -16.68
N PRO A 277 -7.85 2.09 -17.35
CA PRO A 277 -8.99 2.84 -16.84
C PRO A 277 -9.47 2.35 -15.47
N THR A 278 -9.74 3.29 -14.56
CA THR A 278 -10.25 3.01 -13.22
C THR A 278 -11.69 2.47 -13.26
N PRO A 279 -12.02 1.38 -12.53
CA PRO A 279 -13.39 0.86 -12.45
C PRO A 279 -14.38 1.87 -11.86
N THR A 280 -15.57 1.96 -12.48
CA THR A 280 -16.70 2.78 -12.04
C THR A 280 -17.95 1.93 -11.81
N GLY A 281 -18.95 2.48 -11.12
CA GLY A 281 -20.19 1.75 -10.78
C GLY A 281 -19.97 0.66 -9.73
N VAL A 282 -18.93 0.78 -8.90
CA VAL A 282 -18.66 -0.18 -7.83
C VAL A 282 -19.61 0.07 -6.65
N PRO A 283 -19.96 -0.96 -5.86
CA PRO A 283 -20.85 -0.77 -4.71
C PRO A 283 -20.24 0.16 -3.65
N SER A 284 -21.07 1.02 -3.05
CA SER A 284 -20.70 1.78 -1.86
C SER A 284 -20.38 0.82 -0.71
N PRO A 285 -19.33 1.06 0.09
CA PRO A 285 -18.99 0.17 1.20
C PRO A 285 -20.05 0.19 2.31
N ASP A 286 -20.66 1.33 2.60
CA ASP A 286 -21.53 1.53 3.76
C ASP A 286 -22.68 2.53 3.52
N ASP A 287 -22.91 2.94 2.26
CA ASP A 287 -23.87 3.95 1.84
C ASP A 287 -23.64 5.35 2.43
N ILE A 288 -22.46 5.58 3.03
CA ILE A 288 -22.07 6.92 3.49
C ILE A 288 -21.57 7.71 2.30
N VAL A 289 -22.07 8.94 2.15
CA VAL A 289 -21.59 9.90 1.15
C VAL A 289 -20.57 10.82 1.81
N SER A 290 -19.51 11.20 1.09
CA SER A 290 -18.52 12.15 1.60
C SER A 290 -19.16 13.52 1.89
N ALA A 291 -18.56 14.29 2.78
CA ALA A 291 -19.03 15.63 3.09
C ALA A 291 -19.10 16.55 1.84
N GLU A 292 -19.99 17.55 1.92
CA GLU A 292 -20.03 18.65 0.95
C GLU A 292 -18.68 19.40 0.89
N PRO A 293 -18.33 19.99 -0.27
CA PRO A 293 -19.12 20.04 -1.50
C PRO A 293 -18.95 18.80 -2.40
N LEU A 294 -18.13 17.82 -1.99
CA LEU A 294 -17.72 16.74 -2.88
C LEU A 294 -18.82 15.72 -3.17
N ASN A 295 -19.62 15.35 -2.17
CA ASN A 295 -20.73 14.39 -2.29
C ASN A 295 -20.37 13.08 -3.01
N PHE A 296 -19.14 12.58 -2.81
CA PHE A 296 -18.67 11.33 -3.41
C PHE A 296 -19.35 10.12 -2.75
N LYS A 297 -19.91 9.23 -3.56
CA LYS A 297 -20.69 8.07 -3.11
C LYS A 297 -19.86 6.81 -2.90
N PHE A 298 -18.55 6.89 -3.16
CA PHE A 298 -17.64 5.73 -3.13
C PHE A 298 -18.04 4.68 -4.16
N ASP A 299 -18.38 5.12 -5.37
CA ASP A 299 -18.87 4.31 -6.49
C ASP A 299 -17.87 4.21 -7.66
N ARG A 300 -16.60 4.55 -7.42
CA ARG A 300 -15.47 4.21 -8.29
C ARG A 300 -14.21 3.90 -7.48
N LEU A 301 -13.28 3.19 -8.11
CA LEU A 301 -11.94 2.91 -7.57
C LEU A 301 -10.92 3.92 -8.11
N ASP A 302 -9.69 3.82 -7.61
CA ASP A 302 -8.53 4.56 -8.11
C ASP A 302 -7.75 3.75 -9.16
N CYS A 303 -6.58 4.26 -9.54
CA CYS A 303 -5.60 3.63 -10.40
C CYS A 303 -5.09 2.31 -9.82
N ARG A 304 -4.50 1.50 -10.71
CA ARG A 304 -3.84 0.27 -10.29
C ARG A 304 -2.64 0.55 -9.43
N VAL A 305 -2.44 -0.33 -8.46
CA VAL A 305 -1.27 -0.39 -7.60
C VAL A 305 -0.63 -1.78 -7.68
N PRO A 306 0.68 -1.92 -7.44
CA PRO A 306 1.32 -3.23 -7.44
C PRO A 306 0.68 -4.17 -6.41
N ALA A 307 0.47 -5.42 -6.80
CA ALA A 307 0.05 -6.49 -5.91
C ALA A 307 0.74 -7.80 -6.32
N ILE A 308 1.54 -8.35 -5.42
CA ILE A 308 2.27 -9.60 -5.61
C ILE A 308 1.90 -10.55 -4.49
N MET A 309 1.63 -11.80 -4.86
CA MET A 309 1.19 -12.82 -3.94
C MET A 309 2.21 -13.94 -3.90
N VAL A 310 2.62 -14.29 -2.69
CA VAL A 310 3.75 -15.18 -2.42
C VAL A 310 3.29 -16.30 -1.51
N SER A 311 3.42 -17.54 -1.99
CA SER A 311 3.04 -18.75 -1.26
C SER A 311 3.66 -19.96 -1.96
N PRO A 312 4.00 -21.05 -1.25
CA PRO A 312 4.46 -22.27 -1.93
C PRO A 312 3.37 -22.94 -2.75
N TRP A 313 2.11 -22.53 -2.64
CA TRP A 313 1.00 -23.07 -3.43
C TRP A 313 0.75 -22.34 -4.75
N ILE A 314 1.64 -21.44 -5.14
CA ILE A 314 1.50 -20.62 -6.36
C ILE A 314 2.52 -21.11 -7.39
N GLU A 315 2.05 -21.44 -8.59
CA GLU A 315 2.91 -21.75 -9.72
C GLU A 315 3.74 -20.53 -10.17
N PRO A 316 5.01 -20.70 -10.57
CA PRO A 316 5.86 -19.58 -10.99
C PRO A 316 5.27 -18.79 -12.16
N GLY A 317 5.42 -17.47 -12.13
CA GLY A 317 5.02 -16.58 -13.22
C GLY A 317 3.52 -16.43 -13.41
N THR A 318 2.71 -16.81 -12.42
CA THR A 318 1.25 -16.71 -12.48
C THR A 318 0.82 -15.25 -12.62
N VAL A 319 -0.10 -14.95 -13.54
CA VAL A 319 -0.69 -13.61 -13.70
C VAL A 319 -2.18 -13.66 -13.36
N LEU A 320 -2.61 -12.77 -12.46
CA LEU A 320 -3.99 -12.63 -12.04
C LEU A 320 -4.59 -11.36 -12.64
N HIS A 321 -5.43 -11.55 -13.65
CA HIS A 321 -6.11 -10.44 -14.33
C HIS A 321 -7.34 -9.96 -13.57
N ARG A 322 -8.32 -10.82 -13.33
CA ARG A 322 -9.55 -10.47 -12.62
C ARG A 322 -9.92 -11.57 -11.64
N PRO A 323 -10.67 -11.25 -10.57
CA PRO A 323 -11.19 -12.28 -9.70
C PRO A 323 -12.22 -13.13 -10.46
N SER A 324 -12.36 -14.40 -10.07
CA SER A 324 -13.34 -15.32 -10.67
C SER A 324 -14.79 -15.05 -10.22
N GLY A 325 -15.00 -14.01 -9.43
CA GLY A 325 -16.25 -13.67 -8.76
C GLY A 325 -15.95 -12.85 -7.49
N PRO A 326 -16.93 -12.64 -6.61
CA PRO A 326 -18.28 -13.21 -6.59
C PRO A 326 -19.26 -12.63 -7.63
N HIS A 327 -18.97 -11.48 -8.24
CA HIS A 327 -19.77 -10.88 -9.30
C HIS A 327 -18.95 -10.72 -10.59
N PRO A 328 -19.58 -10.65 -11.78
CA PRO A 328 -18.87 -10.39 -13.04
C PRO A 328 -18.14 -9.05 -13.08
N THR A 329 -18.55 -8.10 -12.23
CA THR A 329 -17.94 -6.77 -12.10
C THR A 329 -16.98 -6.68 -10.92
N SER A 330 -16.73 -7.78 -10.20
CA SER A 330 -15.76 -7.81 -9.11
C SER A 330 -14.36 -7.46 -9.64
N GLU A 331 -13.64 -6.63 -8.90
CA GLU A 331 -12.23 -6.31 -9.15
C GLU A 331 -11.43 -6.62 -7.88
N PHE A 332 -10.10 -6.64 -8.00
CA PHE A 332 -9.21 -6.68 -6.84
C PHE A 332 -8.97 -5.27 -6.30
N GLU A 333 -9.20 -5.06 -5.02
CA GLU A 333 -8.90 -3.81 -4.31
C GLU A 333 -8.65 -4.06 -2.83
N HIS A 334 -8.38 -3.06 -2.01
CA HIS A 334 -7.96 -3.30 -0.61
C HIS A 334 -8.97 -4.12 0.21
N SER A 335 -10.27 -4.04 -0.07
CA SER A 335 -11.27 -4.87 0.61
C SER A 335 -11.20 -6.34 0.20
N SER A 336 -10.54 -6.70 -0.91
CA SER A 336 -10.20 -8.08 -1.29
C SER A 336 -9.37 -8.79 -0.22
N ILE A 337 -8.60 -8.05 0.59
CA ILE A 337 -7.91 -8.61 1.76
C ILE A 337 -8.92 -9.15 2.76
N THR A 338 -9.89 -8.34 3.16
CA THR A 338 -10.91 -8.72 4.13
C THR A 338 -11.84 -9.81 3.58
N ALA A 339 -12.18 -9.75 2.29
CA ALA A 339 -12.95 -10.79 1.61
C ALA A 339 -12.21 -12.13 1.57
N THR A 340 -10.90 -12.11 1.30
CA THR A 340 -10.08 -13.32 1.29
C THR A 340 -9.93 -13.91 2.69
N VAL A 341 -9.62 -13.09 3.70
CA VAL A 341 -9.51 -13.54 5.10
C VAL A 341 -10.84 -14.14 5.57
N LYS A 342 -11.97 -13.49 5.25
CA LYS A 342 -13.30 -14.04 5.53
C LYS A 342 -13.49 -15.42 4.91
N LYS A 343 -13.14 -15.59 3.63
CA LYS A 343 -13.32 -16.84 2.89
C LYS A 343 -12.43 -17.96 3.42
N ILE A 344 -11.13 -17.68 3.59
CA ILE A 344 -10.13 -18.66 4.03
C ILE A 344 -10.38 -19.10 5.47
N LEU A 345 -10.68 -18.17 6.39
CA LEU A 345 -10.92 -18.47 7.81
C LEU A 345 -12.40 -18.68 8.14
N ASN A 346 -13.28 -18.72 7.12
CA ASN A 346 -14.72 -18.90 7.28
C ASN A 346 -15.34 -17.97 8.35
N LEU A 347 -14.96 -16.68 8.35
CA LEU A 347 -15.50 -15.70 9.32
C LEU A 347 -17.01 -15.53 9.10
N LYS A 348 -17.77 -15.32 10.17
CA LYS A 348 -19.25 -15.25 10.11
C LYS A 348 -19.80 -14.14 9.19
N GLU A 349 -19.29 -12.92 9.32
CA GLU A 349 -19.86 -11.73 8.67
C GLU A 349 -18.85 -11.05 7.74
N PHE A 350 -19.33 -10.25 6.79
CA PHE A 350 -18.48 -9.26 6.12
C PHE A 350 -18.43 -7.99 6.98
N LEU A 351 -17.36 -7.21 6.87
CA LEU A 351 -17.26 -5.93 7.61
C LEU A 351 -18.24 -4.87 7.08
N ILE A 352 -18.51 -4.91 5.78
CA ILE A 352 -19.16 -3.84 5.00
C ILE A 352 -19.92 -4.40 3.78
N LYS A 353 -20.78 -3.58 3.15
CA LYS A 353 -21.69 -3.97 2.05
C LYS A 353 -20.99 -4.24 0.72
N ARG A 354 -19.86 -3.57 0.44
CA ARG A 354 -18.95 -3.90 -0.67
C ARG A 354 -18.19 -5.22 -0.45
N GLY A 355 -18.12 -5.75 0.77
CA GLY A 355 -17.39 -6.99 1.08
C GLY A 355 -17.81 -8.20 0.21
N PRO A 356 -19.12 -8.48 0.05
CA PRO A 356 -19.65 -9.48 -0.88
C PRO A 356 -19.40 -9.21 -2.36
N TRP A 357 -18.90 -8.03 -2.75
CA TRP A 357 -18.55 -7.71 -4.13
C TRP A 357 -17.04 -7.81 -4.39
N ALA A 358 -16.20 -7.48 -3.40
CA ALA A 358 -14.75 -7.51 -3.54
C ALA A 358 -14.25 -8.92 -3.88
N GLY A 359 -13.42 -9.03 -4.92
CA GLY A 359 -12.92 -10.32 -5.37
C GLY A 359 -11.89 -10.90 -4.40
N PRO A 360 -12.11 -12.09 -3.80
CA PRO A 360 -11.09 -12.73 -2.99
C PRO A 360 -9.97 -13.26 -3.90
N PHE A 361 -8.74 -13.20 -3.42
CA PHE A 361 -7.55 -13.55 -4.19
C PHE A 361 -7.09 -15.01 -3.96
N ASP A 362 -7.89 -15.84 -3.29
CA ASP A 362 -7.55 -17.24 -3.04
C ASP A 362 -7.33 -18.05 -4.34
N ILE A 363 -7.83 -17.57 -5.48
CA ILE A 363 -7.57 -18.14 -6.81
C ILE A 363 -6.08 -18.17 -7.20
N ALA A 364 -5.25 -17.37 -6.52
CA ALA A 364 -3.80 -17.42 -6.70
C ALA A 364 -3.20 -18.77 -6.29
N VAL A 365 -3.80 -19.43 -5.28
CA VAL A 365 -3.40 -20.75 -4.79
C VAL A 365 -3.88 -21.79 -5.81
N ASN A 366 -3.03 -22.06 -6.81
CA ASN A 366 -3.35 -22.88 -7.97
C ASN A 366 -2.62 -24.24 -8.00
N GLY A 367 -1.66 -24.46 -7.09
CA GLY A 367 -0.96 -25.73 -6.93
C GLY A 367 -1.74 -26.76 -6.12
N SER A 368 -1.58 -28.05 -6.47
CA SER A 368 -2.16 -29.17 -5.71
C SER A 368 -1.34 -29.58 -4.48
N THR A 369 -0.07 -29.19 -4.44
CA THR A 369 0.89 -29.46 -3.35
C THR A 369 1.81 -28.27 -3.18
N PRO A 370 2.33 -27.99 -1.96
CA PRO A 370 3.25 -26.89 -1.76
C PRO A 370 4.57 -27.18 -2.48
N ARG A 371 5.02 -26.24 -3.28
CA ARG A 371 6.30 -26.26 -3.98
C ARG A 371 7.46 -26.27 -2.99
N THR A 372 8.48 -27.07 -3.33
CA THR A 372 9.73 -27.17 -2.56
C THR A 372 10.87 -26.34 -3.15
N ASP A 373 10.68 -25.82 -4.36
CA ASP A 373 11.66 -25.07 -5.15
C ASP A 373 11.57 -23.54 -4.94
N CYS A 374 10.66 -23.05 -4.10
CA CYS A 374 10.56 -21.62 -3.80
C CYS A 374 11.90 -21.06 -3.30
N PRO A 375 12.36 -19.89 -3.82
CA PRO A 375 13.67 -19.33 -3.49
C PRO A 375 13.91 -19.24 -1.98
N VAL A 376 15.11 -19.62 -1.53
CA VAL A 376 15.49 -19.49 -0.13
C VAL A 376 15.79 -18.03 0.23
N GLN A 377 16.34 -17.29 -0.73
CA GLN A 377 16.63 -15.87 -0.64
C GLN A 377 16.13 -15.16 -1.89
N VAL A 378 15.73 -13.91 -1.71
CA VAL A 378 15.43 -13.01 -2.83
C VAL A 378 16.63 -12.11 -3.09
N ALA A 379 16.74 -11.61 -4.31
CA ALA A 379 17.80 -10.72 -4.73
C ALA A 379 17.96 -9.57 -3.73
N ALA A 380 19.19 -9.15 -3.47
CA ALA A 380 19.40 -7.96 -2.67
C ALA A 380 18.78 -6.76 -3.40
N ALA A 381 17.99 -5.95 -2.71
CA ALA A 381 17.62 -4.64 -3.23
C ALA A 381 18.92 -3.89 -3.56
N PHE A 382 18.95 -3.15 -4.67
CA PHE A 382 20.08 -2.26 -4.92
C PHE A 382 20.24 -1.39 -3.68
N LYS A 383 21.39 -1.52 -3.00
CA LYS A 383 21.83 -0.53 -2.03
C LYS A 383 22.16 0.71 -2.85
N GLY A 384 21.13 1.46 -3.24
CA GLY A 384 21.28 2.75 -3.89
C GLY A 384 22.18 3.63 -3.04
N GLU A 385 22.85 4.57 -3.71
CA GLU A 385 23.97 5.38 -3.21
C GLU A 385 23.70 6.24 -1.95
N GLY A 386 22.58 6.07 -1.26
CA GLY A 386 22.32 6.68 0.05
C GLY A 386 23.27 6.20 1.16
N LEU A 387 23.88 5.01 1.01
CA LEU A 387 24.97 4.56 1.92
C LEU A 387 26.34 5.12 1.54
N LYS A 388 26.53 5.65 0.32
CA LYS A 388 27.79 6.32 -0.06
C LYS A 388 27.99 7.67 0.64
N LEU A 389 26.91 8.26 1.17
CA LEU A 389 26.99 9.50 1.97
C LEU A 389 27.73 9.28 3.31
N VAL A 390 27.80 8.05 3.81
CA VAL A 390 28.46 7.69 5.08
C VAL A 390 29.61 6.71 4.91
N GLU A 391 29.75 6.04 3.75
CA GLU A 391 30.97 5.30 3.43
C GLU A 391 32.14 6.28 3.30
N ASN A 392 33.10 6.17 4.23
CA ASN A 392 34.26 7.04 4.46
C ASN A 392 34.03 8.28 5.34
N MET A 393 32.86 8.42 5.96
CA MET A 393 32.60 9.48 6.95
C MET A 393 33.05 9.00 8.34
N ASP A 394 33.96 9.72 8.99
CA ASP A 394 34.31 9.42 10.38
C ASP A 394 33.13 9.72 11.33
N VAL A 395 33.16 9.16 12.53
CA VAL A 395 32.09 9.28 13.52
C VAL A 395 31.76 10.74 13.87
N SER A 396 32.74 11.64 13.84
CA SER A 396 32.52 13.07 14.14
C SER A 396 31.79 13.78 12.99
N SER A 397 32.16 13.45 11.75
CA SER A 397 31.52 13.96 10.55
C SER A 397 30.07 13.45 10.43
N GLY A 398 29.84 12.18 10.80
CA GLY A 398 28.49 11.60 10.89
C GLY A 398 27.62 12.24 11.97
N PHE A 399 28.19 12.52 13.14
CA PHE A 399 27.49 13.22 14.22
C PHE A 399 27.07 14.63 13.79
N LYS A 400 27.97 15.36 13.14
CA LYS A 400 27.71 16.71 12.63
C LYS A 400 26.65 16.73 11.54
N TYR A 401 26.66 15.76 10.63
CA TYR A 401 25.61 15.61 9.62
C TYR A 401 24.21 15.46 10.24
N VAL A 402 24.10 14.60 11.28
CA VAL A 402 22.84 14.40 12.00
C VAL A 402 22.43 15.66 12.76
N GLU A 403 23.39 16.34 13.40
CA GLU A 403 23.14 17.60 14.12
C GLU A 403 22.65 18.72 13.18
N ASP A 404 23.28 18.88 12.02
CA ASP A 404 22.90 19.86 11.00
C ASP A 404 21.53 19.55 10.38
N ALA A 405 21.24 18.27 10.13
CA ALA A 405 19.94 17.82 9.64
C ALA A 405 18.83 18.08 10.68
N PHE A 406 19.10 17.80 11.96
CA PHE A 406 18.16 18.06 13.04
C PHE A 406 17.94 19.56 13.25
N LYS A 407 19.01 20.37 13.15
CA LYS A 407 18.93 21.82 13.21
C LYS A 407 18.11 22.39 12.07
N LYS A 408 18.32 21.91 10.84
CA LYS A 408 17.50 22.33 9.68
C LYS A 408 16.02 21.97 9.88
N PHE A 409 15.73 20.75 10.33
CA PHE A 409 14.36 20.33 10.65
C PHE A 409 13.73 21.20 11.73
N TYR A 410 14.48 21.53 12.79
CA TYR A 410 14.04 22.42 13.85
C TYR A 410 13.76 23.83 13.33
N ASP A 411 14.67 24.42 12.55
CA ASP A 411 14.53 25.76 11.99
C ASP A 411 13.35 25.85 11.01
N ASP A 412 13.15 24.81 10.18
CA ASP A 412 12.01 24.70 9.29
C ASP A 412 10.70 24.55 10.10
N GLY A 413 10.74 23.84 11.23
CA GLY A 413 9.64 23.75 12.19
C GLY A 413 9.32 25.07 12.90
N GLN A 414 10.31 25.90 13.21
CA GLN A 414 10.11 27.24 13.78
C GLN A 414 9.52 28.20 12.75
N LYS A 415 10.01 28.19 11.51
CA LYS A 415 9.42 28.97 10.40
C LYS A 415 7.96 28.59 10.16
N ALA A 416 7.63 27.29 10.24
CA ALA A 416 6.26 26.81 10.13
C ALA A 416 5.37 27.28 11.29
N LYS A 417 5.93 27.45 12.50
CA LYS A 417 5.22 28.04 13.65
C LYS A 417 4.97 29.54 13.48
N GLU A 418 5.95 30.28 12.97
CA GLU A 418 5.82 31.72 12.69
C GLU A 418 4.77 32.01 11.60
N MET A 419 4.63 31.12 10.61
CA MET A 419 3.63 31.25 9.55
C MET A 419 2.19 30.90 9.97
N ASN A 420 2.00 30.08 11.02
CA ASN A 420 0.70 29.50 11.38
C ASN A 420 0.19 29.80 12.81
N GLY A 421 0.87 30.65 13.60
CA GLY A 421 0.35 31.15 14.88
C GLY A 421 0.01 30.06 15.91
N PHE A 422 0.73 28.93 15.92
CA PHE A 422 0.41 27.78 16.77
C PHE A 422 1.25 27.77 18.06
N GLU A 423 0.62 28.10 19.20
CA GLU A 423 1.20 27.93 20.54
C GLU A 423 1.11 26.47 21.00
N GLY A 424 2.23 25.76 20.91
CA GLY A 424 2.42 24.44 21.52
C GLY A 424 3.90 24.19 21.79
N THR A 425 4.28 24.10 23.06
CA THR A 425 5.65 23.84 23.53
C THR A 425 6.00 22.37 23.38
N VAL A 426 7.16 22.08 22.77
CA VAL A 426 7.83 20.78 22.84
C VAL A 426 9.09 20.99 23.67
N THR A 427 9.10 20.50 24.90
CA THR A 427 10.33 20.42 25.71
C THR A 427 10.98 19.06 25.51
N ALA A 428 12.16 19.05 24.90
CA ALA A 428 13.06 17.90 24.88
C ALA A 428 14.07 18.07 26.03
N ASP A 429 13.94 17.27 27.08
CA ASP A 429 14.96 17.18 28.13
C ASP A 429 16.00 16.13 27.71
N ALA A 430 17.20 16.62 27.39
CA ALA A 430 18.38 15.81 27.12
C ALA A 430 19.34 15.92 28.31
N SER A 431 19.06 15.21 29.41
CA SER A 431 19.97 15.12 30.56
C SER A 431 20.35 13.67 30.90
N THR A 432 21.39 13.21 30.20
CA THR A 432 22.51 12.36 30.66
C THR A 432 22.26 11.27 31.74
N GLY A 433 22.07 10.03 31.30
CA GLY A 433 22.23 8.84 32.14
C GLY A 433 23.68 8.34 32.21
N ARG A 434 24.53 8.93 33.06
CA ARG A 434 25.80 8.29 33.51
C ARG A 434 25.57 7.59 34.85
N ARG A 435 25.38 6.26 34.83
CA ARG A 435 25.46 5.41 36.04
C ARG A 435 26.92 5.31 36.50
N LYS A 436 27.24 5.84 37.69
CA LYS A 436 28.48 5.52 38.42
C LYS A 436 28.30 4.19 39.17
N ALA A 437 29.32 3.34 39.09
CA ALA A 437 29.42 2.06 39.79
C ALA A 437 29.53 2.23 41.33
N PRO A 438 29.13 1.23 42.13
CA PRO A 438 29.13 1.33 43.58
C PRO A 438 30.54 1.08 44.16
N LYS A 439 30.92 1.84 45.19
CA LYS A 439 32.03 1.51 46.10
C LYS A 439 31.47 1.23 47.50
N THR A 440 32.02 0.19 48.10
CA THR A 440 31.69 -0.45 49.38
C THR A 440 32.16 0.31 50.62
N SER A 441 31.42 0.08 51.73
CA SER A 441 31.77 0.04 53.17
C SER A 441 32.42 1.27 53.83
N VAL A 442 31.81 1.78 54.90
CA VAL A 442 31.95 1.29 56.31
C VAL A 442 30.59 1.41 56.99
#